data_AF-A0A512B0F2-F1
#
_entry.id   AF-A0A512B0F2-F1
#
_cell.length_a   1.000
_cell.length_b   1.000
_cell.length_c   1.000
_cell.angle_alpha   90.00
_cell.angle_beta   90.00
_cell.angle_gamma   90.00
#
_symmetry.space_group_name_H-M   'P 1'
#
loop_
_entity.id
_entity.type
_entity.pdbx_description
1 polymer ?
#
loop_
_entity_poly.entity_id
_entity_poly.type
_entity_poly.pdbx_seq_one_letter_code
_entity_poly.pdbx_strand_id
1 'polypeptide(L)'
;MNIKGDILQIKNKRDSKHQDIQIQIDTITYITHKKDGRYFQPFELIDNLQNSLLLTGDQLARSDNKYLEEGEHEFKVYDKAGDNYELNPNKHLLVTLEYDFDLAESILTSVEYSVTVSTEEFKELQNRKNLPKGKDRRNK
;
A
#
# COMPACT_ATOMS: atom_id res chain seq x y z
N MET A 1 11.07 2.27 -3.94
CA MET A 1 9.82 3.03 -3.76
C MET A 1 10.12 4.47 -4.06
N ASN A 2 9.15 5.24 -4.53
CA ASN A 2 9.37 6.64 -4.90
C ASN A 2 8.08 7.45 -4.75
N ILE A 3 8.19 8.73 -4.40
CA ILE A 3 7.07 9.68 -4.42
C ILE A 3 7.43 10.82 -5.35
N LYS A 4 6.47 11.21 -6.19
CA LYS A 4 6.51 12.42 -7.00
C LYS A 4 5.37 13.34 -6.59
N GLY A 5 5.67 14.62 -6.43
CA GLY A 5 4.72 15.61 -5.93
C GLY A 5 4.70 15.69 -4.39
N ASP A 6 3.91 16.61 -3.87
CA ASP A 6 3.82 16.86 -2.42
C ASP A 6 2.66 16.08 -1.81
N ILE A 7 2.97 14.94 -1.21
CA ILE A 7 1.99 14.05 -0.56
C ILE A 7 1.23 14.74 0.59
N LEU A 8 1.78 15.79 1.20
CA LEU A 8 1.16 16.53 2.30
C LEU A 8 -0.01 17.42 1.83
N GLN A 9 -0.15 17.63 0.52
CA GLN A 9 -1.32 18.30 -0.06
C GLN A 9 -2.58 17.46 0.05
N ILE A 10 -2.46 16.13 0.06
CA ILE A 10 -3.60 15.22 0.19
C ILE A 10 -4.21 15.38 1.58
N LYS A 11 -5.48 15.79 1.61
CA LYS A 11 -6.25 16.00 2.85
C LYS A 11 -7.18 14.81 3.12
N ASN A 12 -8.10 14.99 4.05
CA ASN A 12 -9.02 13.94 4.53
C ASN A 12 -10.15 13.56 3.56
N LYS A 13 -10.16 14.10 2.35
CA LYS A 13 -11.11 13.78 1.30
C LYS A 13 -10.37 13.56 0.00
N ARG A 14 -10.91 12.63 -0.81
CA ARG A 14 -10.45 12.38 -2.16
C ARG A 14 -10.63 13.62 -3.02
N ASP A 15 -9.60 14.00 -3.77
CA ASP A 15 -9.65 15.11 -4.72
C ASP A 15 -8.96 14.73 -6.04
N SER A 16 -9.68 14.86 -7.16
CA SER A 16 -9.15 14.58 -8.49
C SER A 16 -8.04 15.53 -8.93
N LYS A 17 -7.84 16.66 -8.24
CA LYS A 17 -6.73 17.58 -8.51
C LYS A 17 -5.36 17.00 -8.17
N HIS A 18 -5.31 15.98 -7.31
CA HIS A 18 -4.07 15.36 -6.84
C HIS A 18 -3.55 14.23 -7.75
N GLN A 19 -4.01 14.15 -9.00
CA GLN A 19 -3.59 13.11 -9.97
C GLN A 19 -2.09 13.14 -10.32
N ASP A 20 -1.47 14.30 -10.15
CA ASP A 20 -0.05 14.53 -10.39
C ASP A 20 0.85 14.00 -9.26
N ILE A 21 0.29 13.82 -8.06
CA ILE A 21 0.97 13.16 -6.95
C ILE A 21 0.97 11.65 -7.20
N GLN A 22 2.16 11.04 -7.21
CA GLN A 22 2.36 9.65 -7.59
C GLN A 22 3.21 8.93 -6.56
N ILE A 23 2.83 7.71 -6.21
CA ILE A 23 3.53 6.84 -5.27
C ILE A 23 3.80 5.52 -5.97
N GLN A 24 5.08 5.19 -6.11
CA GLN A 24 5.54 3.90 -6.63
C GLN A 24 5.82 2.96 -5.47
N ILE A 25 5.04 1.89 -5.42
CA ILE A 25 5.09 0.84 -4.41
C ILE A 25 5.73 -0.38 -5.04
N ASP A 26 6.83 -0.83 -4.44
CA ASP A 26 7.55 -2.02 -4.93
C ASP A 26 7.22 -3.26 -4.10
N THR A 27 6.62 -3.07 -2.93
CA THR A 27 6.35 -4.14 -1.97
C THR A 27 4.92 -4.01 -1.45
N ILE A 28 4.19 -5.12 -1.41
CA ILE A 28 2.84 -5.21 -0.83
C ILE A 28 2.88 -6.16 0.36
N THR A 29 2.31 -5.74 1.48
CA THR A 29 2.08 -6.61 2.64
C THR A 29 0.65 -7.14 2.60
N TYR A 30 0.48 -8.41 2.25
CA TYR A 30 -0.83 -9.06 2.35
C TYR A 30 -1.06 -9.48 3.79
N ILE A 31 -2.22 -9.15 4.35
CA ILE A 31 -2.59 -9.44 5.73
C ILE A 31 -3.82 -10.33 5.72
N THR A 32 -3.84 -11.34 6.56
CA THR A 32 -5.05 -12.15 6.79
C THR A 32 -5.22 -12.42 8.26
N HIS A 33 -6.47 -12.46 8.73
CA HIS A 33 -6.77 -12.75 10.13
C HIS A 33 -7.26 -14.18 10.23
N LYS A 34 -6.48 -15.03 10.90
CA LYS A 34 -6.80 -16.44 11.10
C LYS A 34 -6.95 -16.73 12.58
N LYS A 35 -7.85 -17.65 12.89
CA LYS A 35 -7.98 -18.17 14.25
C LYS A 35 -6.76 -19.04 14.54
N ASP A 36 -6.01 -18.64 15.55
CA ASP A 36 -4.93 -19.43 16.15
C ASP A 36 -5.25 -19.66 17.64
N GLY A 37 -5.55 -20.91 17.98
CA GLY A 37 -6.07 -21.28 19.30
C GLY A 37 -7.36 -20.53 19.66
N ARG A 38 -7.29 -19.67 20.69
CA ARG A 38 -8.43 -18.88 21.20
C ARG A 38 -8.57 -17.50 20.54
N TYR A 39 -7.56 -17.04 19.81
CA TYR A 39 -7.49 -15.65 19.33
C TYR A 39 -7.45 -15.59 17.80
N PHE A 40 -7.84 -14.46 17.24
CA PHE A 40 -7.54 -14.15 15.84
C PHE A 40 -6.21 -13.40 15.82
N GLN A 41 -5.26 -13.89 15.04
CA GLN A 41 -3.95 -13.27 14.86
C GLN A 41 -3.77 -12.83 13.41
N PRO A 42 -3.10 -11.70 13.17
CA PRO A 42 -2.71 -11.29 11.83
C PRO A 42 -1.55 -12.17 11.35
N PHE A 43 -1.63 -12.62 10.11
CA PHE A 43 -0.54 -13.25 9.38
C PHE A 43 -0.20 -12.39 8.18
N GLU A 44 1.09 -12.15 8.02
CA GLU A 44 1.59 -11.27 6.97
C GLU A 44 2.36 -12.05 5.92
N LEU A 45 2.21 -11.61 4.67
CA LEU A 45 3.00 -12.07 3.55
C LEU A 45 3.47 -10.84 2.77
N ILE A 46 4.75 -10.53 2.91
CA ILE A 46 5.41 -9.47 2.15
C ILE A 46 5.71 -9.99 0.75
N ASP A 47 5.26 -9.30 -0.29
CA ASP A 47 5.53 -9.63 -1.68
C ASP A 47 6.24 -8.48 -2.39
N ASN A 48 7.35 -8.79 -3.06
CA ASN A 48 8.12 -7.82 -3.83
C ASN A 48 7.65 -7.89 -5.28
N LEU A 49 7.03 -6.82 -5.74
CA LEU A 49 6.45 -6.73 -7.07
C LEU A 49 7.56 -6.70 -8.12
N GLN A 50 7.35 -7.44 -9.21
CA GLN A 50 8.22 -7.34 -10.38
C GLN A 50 8.03 -6.02 -11.13
N ASN A 51 6.81 -5.49 -11.10
CA ASN A 51 6.45 -4.19 -11.66
C ASN A 51 5.85 -3.35 -10.53
N SER A 52 6.38 -2.17 -10.29
CA SER A 52 5.90 -1.27 -9.24
C SER A 52 4.42 -0.95 -9.44
N LEU A 53 3.66 -1.00 -8.35
CA LEU A 53 2.29 -0.51 -8.30
C LEU A 53 2.33 1.02 -8.23
N LEU A 54 1.64 1.69 -9.15
CA LEU A 54 1.49 3.15 -9.14
C LEU A 54 0.15 3.52 -8.50
N LEU A 55 0.20 4.23 -7.38
CA LEU A 55 -0.96 4.93 -6.81
C LEU A 55 -0.87 6.42 -7.10
N THR A 56 -1.99 7.03 -7.44
CA THR A 56 -2.11 8.47 -7.67
C THR A 56 -2.85 9.15 -6.53
N GLY A 57 -2.58 10.43 -6.28
CA GLY A 57 -3.15 11.15 -5.13
C GLY A 57 -4.67 11.29 -5.16
N ASP A 58 -5.30 11.19 -6.34
CA ASP A 58 -6.76 11.14 -6.48
C ASP A 58 -7.40 9.79 -6.08
N GLN A 59 -6.58 8.77 -5.83
CA GLN A 59 -7.00 7.51 -5.22
C GLN A 59 -6.84 7.53 -3.70
N LEU A 60 -6.37 8.63 -3.11
CA LEU A 60 -6.00 8.70 -1.71
C LEU A 60 -6.82 9.75 -0.96
N ALA A 61 -7.09 9.46 0.31
CA ALA A 61 -7.54 10.45 1.27
C ALA A 61 -6.83 10.20 2.59
N ARG A 62 -6.24 11.24 3.17
CA ARG A 62 -5.54 11.13 4.45
C ARG A 62 -6.50 10.72 5.56
N SER A 63 -6.06 9.82 6.42
CA SER A 63 -6.77 9.44 7.62
C SER A 63 -6.73 10.59 8.65
N ASP A 64 -7.70 10.60 9.54
CA ASP A 64 -7.78 11.47 10.72
C ASP A 64 -7.24 10.78 11.98
N ASN A 65 -6.53 9.67 11.81
CA ASN A 65 -5.88 8.92 12.88
C ASN A 65 -4.92 9.83 13.68
N LYS A 66 -5.20 9.97 14.97
CA LYS A 66 -4.43 10.81 15.92
C LYS A 66 -3.32 10.05 16.64
N TYR A 67 -3.23 8.74 16.43
CA TYR A 67 -2.28 7.86 17.09
C TYR A 67 -1.09 7.51 16.19
N LEU A 68 -0.87 8.30 15.14
CA LEU A 68 0.29 8.18 14.26
C LEU A 68 1.53 8.78 14.94
N GLU A 69 2.68 8.17 14.71
CA GLU A 69 3.96 8.71 15.17
C GLU A 69 4.36 9.96 14.37
N GLU A 70 5.40 10.65 14.83
CA GLU A 70 5.89 11.85 14.13
C GLU A 70 6.39 11.48 12.73
N GLY A 71 5.95 12.25 11.73
CA GLY A 71 6.28 11.99 10.32
C GLY A 71 5.41 10.92 9.64
N GLU A 72 4.55 10.23 10.38
CA GLU A 72 3.65 9.22 9.81
C GLU A 72 2.37 9.82 9.22
N HIS A 73 2.02 9.32 8.04
CA HIS A 73 0.84 9.74 7.29
C HIS A 73 0.10 8.51 6.77
N GLU A 74 -1.04 8.23 7.38
CA GLU A 74 -1.95 7.15 6.94
C GLU A 74 -2.94 7.67 5.89
N PHE A 75 -3.18 6.87 4.86
CA PHE A 75 -4.10 7.15 3.77
C PHE A 75 -5.08 6.00 3.55
N LYS A 76 -6.34 6.37 3.35
CA LYS A 76 -7.41 5.54 2.83
C LYS A 76 -7.26 5.44 1.31
N VAL A 77 -7.39 4.24 0.77
CA VAL A 77 -7.17 3.95 -0.65
C VAL A 77 -8.51 3.70 -1.34
N TYR A 78 -8.71 4.33 -2.50
CA TYR A 78 -9.90 4.23 -3.31
C TYR A 78 -9.59 3.48 -4.60
N ASP A 79 -10.40 2.47 -4.91
CA ASP A 79 -10.32 1.75 -6.16
C ASP A 79 -11.16 2.45 -7.22
N LYS A 80 -10.65 2.49 -8.45
CA LYS A 80 -11.37 3.04 -9.59
C LYS A 80 -12.36 1.99 -10.12
N ALA A 81 -13.66 2.26 -9.95
CA ALA A 81 -14.77 1.44 -10.42
C ALA A 81 -15.47 2.17 -11.57
N GLY A 82 -14.97 1.97 -12.80
CA GLY A 82 -15.43 2.70 -13.97
C GLY A 82 -15.06 4.19 -13.90
N ASP A 83 -16.07 5.05 -13.89
CA ASP A 83 -15.92 6.51 -13.77
C ASP A 83 -15.90 6.99 -12.31
N ASN A 84 -16.17 6.10 -11.35
CA ASN A 84 -16.26 6.40 -9.94
C ASN A 84 -15.09 5.82 -9.14
N TYR A 85 -14.99 6.29 -7.89
CA TYR A 85 -13.96 5.86 -6.94
C TYR A 85 -14.67 5.35 -5.69
N GLU A 86 -14.31 4.13 -5.28
CA GLU A 86 -14.92 3.45 -4.14
C GLU A 86 -13.84 3.22 -3.09
N LEU A 87 -14.13 3.60 -1.84
CA LEU A 87 -13.23 3.37 -0.72
C LEU A 87 -13.02 1.86 -0.56
N ASN A 88 -11.78 1.39 -0.61
CA ASN A 88 -11.45 0.01 -0.31
C ASN A 88 -11.00 -0.10 1.15
N PRO A 89 -11.85 -0.62 2.06
CA PRO A 89 -11.52 -0.73 3.48
C PRO A 89 -10.46 -1.79 3.77
N ASN A 90 -10.07 -2.60 2.78
CA ASN A 90 -9.04 -3.61 2.92
C ASN A 90 -7.65 -3.10 2.51
N LYS A 91 -7.56 -1.92 1.90
CA LYS A 91 -6.30 -1.34 1.42
C LYS A 91 -5.89 -0.16 2.29
N HIS A 92 -4.66 -0.21 2.77
CA HIS A 92 -4.10 0.84 3.61
C HIS A 92 -2.74 1.24 3.08
N LEU A 93 -2.45 2.53 3.18
CA LEU A 93 -1.15 3.10 2.82
C LEU A 93 -0.67 3.93 3.99
N LEU A 94 0.50 3.59 4.52
CA LEU A 94 1.23 4.39 5.51
C LEU A 94 2.49 4.92 4.83
N VAL A 95 2.71 6.22 4.94
CA VAL A 95 3.90 6.89 4.42
C VAL A 95 4.59 7.59 5.59
N THR A 96 5.87 7.32 5.78
CA THR A 96 6.66 8.02 6.80
C THR A 96 7.62 8.96 6.10
N LEU A 97 7.56 10.23 6.50
CA LEU A 97 8.43 11.30 6.03
C LEU A 97 9.29 11.80 7.19
N GLU A 98 10.56 12.04 6.93
CA GLU A 98 11.46 12.73 7.84
C GLU A 98 11.78 14.11 7.30
N TYR A 99 11.82 15.13 8.16
CA TYR A 99 12.16 16.49 7.74
C TYR A 99 13.67 16.71 7.84
N ASP A 100 14.29 17.01 6.71
CA ASP A 100 15.69 17.41 6.63
C ASP A 100 15.78 18.93 6.82
N PHE A 101 16.38 19.35 7.94
CA PHE A 101 16.52 20.76 8.30
C PHE A 101 17.54 21.51 7.44
N ASP A 102 18.53 20.81 6.89
CA ASP A 102 19.58 21.42 6.07
C ASP A 102 19.04 21.71 4.66
N LEU A 103 18.21 20.81 4.12
CA LEU A 103 17.56 20.95 2.82
C LEU A 103 16.22 21.71 2.89
N ALA A 104 15.65 21.84 4.09
CA ALA A 104 14.30 22.34 4.33
C ALA A 104 13.22 21.58 3.54
N GLU A 105 13.38 20.25 3.43
CA GLU A 105 12.53 19.37 2.65
C GLU A 105 12.10 18.14 3.45
N SER A 106 10.91 17.61 3.15
CA SER A 106 10.46 16.32 3.67
C SER A 106 10.93 15.19 2.78
N ILE A 107 11.74 14.31 3.33
CA ILE A 107 12.32 13.14 2.66
C ILE A 107 11.44 11.93 2.93
N LEU A 108 11.17 11.15 1.89
CA LEU A 108 10.47 9.87 2.02
C LEU A 108 11.37 8.83 2.69
N THR A 109 10.96 8.35 3.86
CA THR A 109 11.69 7.33 4.63
C THR A 109 11.14 5.93 4.38
N SER A 110 9.81 5.77 4.42
CA SER A 110 9.17 4.46 4.17
C SER A 110 7.79 4.60 3.52
N VAL A 111 7.40 3.56 2.78
CA VAL A 111 6.04 3.36 2.27
C VAL A 111 5.61 1.95 2.60
N GLU A 112 4.56 1.82 3.40
CA GLU A 112 3.94 0.55 3.74
C GLU A 112 2.57 0.50 3.10
N TYR A 113 2.43 -0.36 2.09
CA TYR A 113 1.15 -0.62 1.45
C TYR A 113 0.67 -2.02 1.82
N SER A 114 -0.46 -2.09 2.51
CA SER A 114 -1.03 -3.33 2.99
C SER A 114 -2.41 -3.61 2.42
N VAL A 115 -2.67 -4.91 2.19
CA VAL A 115 -3.94 -5.39 1.65
C VAL A 115 -4.45 -6.54 2.51
N THR A 116 -5.59 -6.34 3.15
CA THR A 116 -6.28 -7.40 3.87
C THR A 116 -6.98 -8.33 2.89
N VAL A 117 -6.65 -9.62 2.95
CA VAL A 117 -7.15 -10.67 2.05
C VAL A 117 -7.77 -11.82 2.83
N SER A 118 -8.63 -12.56 2.15
CA SER A 118 -9.24 -13.76 2.72
C SER A 118 -8.19 -14.84 3.04
N THR A 119 -8.55 -15.78 3.92
CA THR A 119 -7.67 -16.91 4.26
C THR A 119 -7.32 -17.77 3.04
N GLU A 120 -8.27 -17.93 2.13
CA GLU A 120 -8.12 -18.72 0.90
C GLU A 120 -7.15 -18.02 -0.06
N GLU A 121 -7.40 -16.75 -0.36
CA GLU A 121 -6.54 -15.92 -1.21
C GLU A 121 -5.10 -15.83 -0.66
N PHE A 122 -4.95 -15.69 0.66
CA PHE A 122 -3.64 -15.68 1.30
C PHE A 122 -2.87 -17.01 1.10
N LYS A 123 -3.56 -18.15 1.19
CA LYS A 123 -2.95 -19.47 0.92
C LYS A 123 -2.52 -19.57 -0.55
N GLU A 124 -3.33 -19.08 -1.48
CA GLU A 124 -2.99 -19.05 -2.90
C GLU A 124 -1.77 -18.15 -3.19
N LEU A 125 -1.70 -16.97 -2.55
CA LEU A 125 -0.54 -16.07 -2.63
C LEU A 125 0.73 -16.75 -2.09
N GLN A 126 0.67 -17.39 -0.93
CA GLN A 126 1.79 -18.14 -0.37
C GLN A 126 2.25 -19.27 -1.31
N ASN A 127 1.31 -20.05 -1.84
CA ASN A 127 1.61 -21.15 -2.75
C ASN A 127 2.26 -20.65 -4.05
N ARG A 128 1.76 -19.53 -4.62
CA ARG A 128 2.37 -18.90 -5.81
C ARG A 128 3.80 -18.46 -5.58
N LYS A 129 4.11 -17.91 -4.39
CA LYS A 129 5.46 -17.48 -4.03
C LYS A 129 6.44 -18.64 -3.85
N ASN A 130 5.94 -19.78 -3.38
CA ASN A 130 6.72 -21.01 -3.16
C ASN A 130 6.92 -21.85 -4.42
N LEU A 131 6.21 -21.57 -5.51
CA LEU A 131 6.48 -22.25 -6.79
C LEU A 131 7.84 -21.79 -7.34
N PRO A 132 8.74 -22.72 -7.71
CA PRO A 132 10.02 -22.35 -8.29
C PRO A 132 9.79 -21.54 -9.57
N LYS A 133 10.26 -20.29 -9.57
CA LYS A 133 10.34 -19.43 -10.76
C LYS A 133 11.32 -20.06 -11.76
N GLY A 134 10.88 -21.08 -12.49
CA GLY A 134 11.76 -21.81 -13.41
C GLY A 134 11.32 -23.24 -13.74
N LYS A 135 10.18 -23.38 -14.42
CA LYS A 135 10.07 -24.35 -15.52
C LYS A 135 9.31 -23.68 -16.65
N ASP A 136 10.00 -22.74 -17.28
CA ASP A 136 9.77 -22.41 -18.68
C ASP A 136 9.88 -23.72 -19.46
N ARG A 137 8.73 -24.33 -19.76
CA ARG A 137 8.65 -25.51 -20.59
C ARG A 137 9.01 -25.06 -22.01
N ARG A 138 10.30 -25.03 -22.32
CA ARG A 138 10.75 -25.30 -23.69
C ARG A 138 10.22 -26.69 -24.05
N ASN A 139 9.10 -26.72 -24.74
CA ASN A 139 8.60 -27.80 -25.57
C ASN A 139 7.36 -27.30 -26.28
N LYS A 140 7.50 -26.73 -27.49
CA LYS A 140 7.40 -27.50 -28.73
C LYS A 140 7.81 -26.64 -29.92
#